data_AF-A0ABC8YGI7-F1
#
_entry.id   AF-A0ABC8YGI7-F1
#
_cell.length_a   1.000
_cell.length_b   1.000
_cell.length_c   1.000
_cell.angle_alpha   90.00
_cell.angle_beta   90.00
_cell.angle_gamma   90.00
#
_symmetry.space_group_name_H-M   'P 1'
#
loop_
_entity.id
_entity.type
_entity.pdbx_description
1 polymer ?
#
loop_
_entity_poly.entity_id
_entity_poly.type
_entity_poly.pdbx_seq_one_letter_code
_entity_poly.pdbx_strand_id
1 'polypeptide(L)'
;MAPAESRPAPGGGLLVAAPAASAANRRIQPSPSAVYCSVVPVAGGMNFPNEPEPEVPGLPDDPLLEILSRVPFRSLCRFKCVSKSWRDLISNPLRRRKLPQTLEGLFHEIHEEGLDCDGNNGEAGSDNLRRHGYVGFVGLLGRSLPLVDPFFSFLKKLPGSEDIRIMDTCHGLLVLDRGGYSFDSIPSYVVCNPATRQWLAVPDFGWTPWPWPCNGISVHLIFSPAVLSHFGLVQFTNDLFSGVTSVQTYSSKTGAWTNSESAWSLEEKQAPCEGWRYQGCRLQPERKCTVISGMLYLICDSVGEGQVVLDGDHIVAVDVEGKTRKFIPVPFQINKEKCSILTDFVGQSQGLLHYVNHEEPEYYTNYDARAEPSAQDIDDDMDYELFIWVLTDTQKLVLKHTVSFLHLFGEKSCHAGTDYTVVDIHPDRDIIIFSRNNELITYGMDTKEVCSLHTVSDAFGFASYVPYFSDLPELTNKY
;
A
#
# COMPACT_ATOMS: atom_id res chain seq x y z
N MET A 1 -45.15 -33.96 59.53
CA MET A 1 -44.50 -34.60 58.37
C MET A 1 -43.00 -34.52 58.63
N ALA A 2 -42.37 -35.69 58.79
CA ALA A 2 -40.99 -35.87 59.23
C ALA A 2 -39.98 -35.77 58.03
N PRO A 3 -38.65 -35.96 58.19
CA PRO A 3 -37.65 -34.89 58.13
C PRO A 3 -36.37 -35.24 57.31
N ALA A 4 -35.32 -34.39 57.42
CA ALA A 4 -33.87 -34.69 57.29
C ALA A 4 -33.33 -35.01 55.85
N GLU A 5 -32.08 -34.79 55.45
CA GLU A 5 -30.78 -34.84 56.14
C GLU A 5 -29.72 -33.92 55.51
N SER A 6 -28.67 -33.69 56.31
CA SER A 6 -27.52 -32.84 56.09
C SER A 6 -26.22 -33.63 55.86
N ARG A 7 -25.41 -33.21 54.87
CA ARG A 7 -23.91 -33.28 54.76
C ARG A 7 -23.25 -34.69 54.72
N PRO A 8 -22.06 -34.90 54.10
CA PRO A 8 -20.84 -34.14 54.42
C PRO A 8 -19.81 -33.89 53.29
N ALA A 9 -18.89 -32.98 53.60
CA ALA A 9 -17.58 -32.85 52.95
C ALA A 9 -16.60 -33.91 53.48
N PRO A 10 -15.47 -34.18 52.79
CA PRO A 10 -14.29 -34.72 53.43
C PRO A 10 -13.25 -33.61 53.68
N GLY A 11 -12.89 -33.40 54.95
CA GLY A 11 -11.56 -32.92 55.36
C GLY A 11 -10.51 -34.01 55.08
N GLY A 12 -9.21 -33.74 54.99
CA GLY A 12 -8.42 -32.79 55.75
C GLY A 12 -7.54 -33.57 56.73
N GLY A 13 -6.21 -33.55 56.53
CA GLY A 13 -5.19 -34.05 57.47
C GLY A 13 -3.83 -34.15 56.78
N LEU A 14 -2.97 -33.10 56.87
CA LEU A 14 -1.86 -32.91 57.82
C LEU A 14 -0.73 -33.96 57.61
N LEU A 15 0.57 -33.65 57.50
CA LEU A 15 1.37 -32.60 58.14
C LEU A 15 2.85 -32.66 57.65
N VAL A 16 3.59 -31.58 57.96
CA VAL A 16 5.06 -31.41 58.12
C VAL A 16 5.88 -30.88 56.94
N ALA A 17 6.71 -29.90 57.29
CA ALA A 17 7.38 -28.90 56.47
C ALA A 17 8.91 -29.08 56.37
N ALA A 18 9.48 -28.24 55.48
CA ALA A 18 10.86 -27.72 55.38
C ALA A 18 11.83 -28.44 54.40
N PRO A 19 12.84 -27.73 53.84
CA PRO A 19 12.73 -26.66 52.84
C PRO A 19 13.72 -26.87 51.65
N ALA A 20 13.86 -25.85 50.79
CA ALA A 20 14.79 -25.67 49.65
C ALA A 20 14.20 -26.04 48.27
N ALA A 21 14.38 -25.29 47.18
CA ALA A 21 15.33 -24.22 46.88
C ALA A 21 14.71 -23.22 45.88
N SER A 22 15.11 -21.96 46.03
CA SER A 22 14.94 -20.89 45.05
C SER A 22 15.57 -21.27 43.71
N ALA A 23 14.76 -21.43 42.66
CA ALA A 23 15.25 -21.46 41.29
C ALA A 23 15.44 -20.00 40.82
N ALA A 24 16.60 -19.45 41.15
CA ALA A 24 17.06 -18.20 40.58
C ALA A 24 17.11 -18.32 39.05
N ASN A 25 16.39 -17.44 38.36
CA ASN A 25 16.56 -17.19 36.93
C ASN A 25 18.01 -16.75 36.68
N ARG A 26 18.87 -17.72 36.32
CA ARG A 26 20.22 -17.44 35.84
C ARG A 26 20.09 -16.73 34.50
N ARG A 27 20.32 -15.40 34.52
CA ARG A 27 20.84 -14.67 33.36
C ARG A 27 22.03 -15.46 32.82
N ILE A 28 21.87 -16.03 31.63
CA ILE A 28 23.00 -16.48 30.83
C ILE A 28 23.69 -15.19 30.37
N GLN A 29 24.72 -14.78 31.11
CA GLN A 29 25.69 -13.81 30.60
C GLN A 29 26.46 -14.50 29.47
N PRO A 30 26.62 -13.88 28.30
CA PRO A 30 27.54 -14.39 27.30
C PRO A 30 28.97 -14.22 27.83
N SER A 31 29.66 -15.33 28.05
CA SER A 31 31.10 -15.38 28.31
C SER A 31 31.86 -14.82 27.09
N PRO A 32 32.79 -13.87 27.26
CA PRO A 32 33.62 -13.41 26.17
C PRO A 32 34.73 -14.43 25.95
N SER A 33 34.51 -15.40 25.07
CA SER A 33 35.62 -16.15 24.48
C SER A 33 36.26 -15.29 23.40
N ALA A 34 37.01 -14.28 23.86
CA ALA A 34 37.96 -13.57 23.03
C ALA A 34 39.13 -14.54 22.78
N VAL A 35 39.20 -15.12 21.59
CA VAL A 35 40.45 -15.70 21.09
C VAL A 35 41.37 -14.52 20.80
N TYR A 36 42.11 -14.10 21.82
CA TYR A 36 43.25 -13.21 21.67
C TYR A 36 44.31 -13.99 20.89
N CYS A 37 44.47 -13.67 19.61
CA CYS A 37 45.66 -14.07 18.87
C CYS A 37 46.80 -13.18 19.37
N SER A 38 47.56 -13.67 20.35
CA SER A 38 48.74 -12.97 20.87
C SER A 38 49.83 -12.99 19.80
N VAL A 39 50.08 -11.84 19.18
CA VAL A 39 51.27 -11.60 18.36
C VAL A 39 52.48 -11.57 19.29
N VAL A 40 53.25 -12.66 19.30
CA VAL A 40 54.59 -12.70 19.91
C VAL A 40 55.56 -12.09 18.90
N PRO A 41 56.37 -11.08 19.25
CA PRO A 41 57.39 -10.58 18.33
C PRO A 41 58.58 -11.52 18.40
N VAL A 42 58.78 -12.33 17.35
CA VAL A 42 60.08 -12.98 17.12
C VAL A 42 60.90 -12.04 16.26
N ALA A 43 61.88 -11.39 16.88
CA ALA A 43 62.98 -10.76 16.17
C ALA A 43 63.84 -11.84 15.53
N GLY A 44 63.98 -11.80 14.21
CA GLY A 44 64.83 -12.73 13.47
C GLY A 44 64.61 -12.58 11.98
N GLY A 45 65.37 -11.69 11.35
CA GLY A 45 65.30 -11.48 9.91
C GLY A 45 65.71 -12.73 9.14
N MET A 46 64.87 -13.12 8.17
CA MET A 46 65.22 -13.91 7.00
C MET A 46 64.19 -13.58 5.91
N ASN A 47 64.66 -13.00 4.80
CA ASN A 47 63.87 -12.70 3.61
C ASN A 47 63.39 -14.01 2.98
N PHE A 48 62.07 -14.23 2.93
CA PHE A 48 61.47 -15.23 2.06
C PHE A 48 60.98 -14.54 0.78
N PRO A 49 61.11 -15.16 -0.41
CA PRO A 49 60.59 -14.60 -1.65
C PRO A 49 59.06 -14.51 -1.55
N ASN A 50 58.48 -13.38 -1.93
CA ASN A 50 57.03 -13.23 -2.11
C ASN A 50 56.57 -14.18 -3.24
N GLU A 51 56.09 -15.36 -2.89
CA GLU A 51 55.18 -16.09 -3.78
C GLU A 51 53.83 -15.34 -3.78
N PRO A 52 53.22 -15.11 -4.95
CA PRO A 52 51.88 -14.54 -4.99
C PRO A 52 50.91 -15.52 -4.33
N GLU A 53 50.26 -15.11 -3.24
CA GLU A 53 49.15 -15.87 -2.67
C GLU A 53 48.12 -16.13 -3.78
N PRO A 54 47.59 -17.36 -3.91
CA PRO A 54 46.55 -17.63 -4.88
C PRO A 54 45.34 -16.77 -4.53
N GLU A 55 44.95 -15.87 -5.45
CA GLU A 55 43.68 -15.17 -5.38
C GLU A 55 42.57 -16.22 -5.32
N VAL A 56 42.04 -16.47 -4.11
CA VAL A 56 40.85 -17.29 -3.95
C VAL A 56 39.74 -16.59 -4.74
N PRO A 57 39.16 -17.22 -5.77
CA PRO A 57 38.08 -16.60 -6.52
C PRO A 57 36.96 -16.25 -5.53
N GLY A 58 36.66 -14.96 -5.39
CA GLY A 58 35.52 -14.52 -4.60
C GLY A 58 34.24 -15.23 -5.06
N LEU A 59 33.30 -15.45 -4.14
CA LEU A 59 32.01 -16.05 -4.49
C LEU A 59 31.39 -15.24 -5.65
N PRO A 60 30.88 -15.88 -6.72
CA PRO A 60 30.28 -15.17 -7.83
C PRO A 60 29.12 -14.28 -7.37
N ASP A 61 28.84 -13.22 -8.12
CA ASP A 61 27.81 -12.24 -7.77
C ASP A 61 26.40 -12.84 -7.65
N ASP A 62 26.08 -13.87 -8.43
CA ASP A 62 24.73 -14.47 -8.47
C ASP A 62 24.34 -15.19 -7.17
N PRO A 63 25.15 -16.11 -6.61
CA PRO A 63 24.93 -16.66 -5.27
C PRO A 63 24.91 -15.60 -4.17
N LEU A 64 25.77 -14.57 -4.26
CA LEU A 64 25.75 -13.47 -3.30
C LEU A 64 24.43 -12.70 -3.35
N LEU A 65 23.91 -12.41 -4.55
CA LEU A 65 22.61 -11.77 -4.71
C LEU A 65 21.48 -12.61 -4.16
N GLU A 66 21.53 -13.93 -4.30
CA GLU A 66 20.52 -14.83 -3.75
C GLU A 66 20.56 -14.89 -2.20
N ILE A 67 21.74 -14.77 -1.60
CA ILE A 67 21.86 -14.64 -0.14
C ILE A 67 21.35 -13.27 0.30
N LEU A 68 21.77 -12.22 -0.39
CA LEU A 68 21.38 -10.84 -0.11
C LEU A 68 19.89 -10.58 -0.37
N SER A 69 19.25 -11.34 -1.26
CA SER A 69 17.81 -11.26 -1.54
C SER A 69 16.95 -11.74 -0.38
N ARG A 70 17.52 -12.53 0.54
CA ARG A 70 16.82 -13.17 1.66
C ARG A 70 16.99 -12.44 2.99
N VAL A 71 17.80 -11.39 3.04
CA VAL A 71 18.04 -10.63 4.27
C VAL A 71 17.25 -9.32 4.28
N PRO A 72 16.76 -8.85 5.45
CA PRO A 72 16.06 -7.56 5.52
C PRO A 72 16.90 -6.40 4.97
N PHE A 73 16.25 -5.44 4.31
CA PHE A 73 16.95 -4.33 3.63
C PHE A 73 17.88 -3.52 4.55
N ARG A 74 17.58 -3.39 5.85
CA ARG A 74 18.50 -2.73 6.79
C ARG A 74 19.83 -3.49 6.96
N SER A 75 19.77 -4.82 7.04
CA SER A 75 20.96 -5.66 7.09
C SER A 75 21.74 -5.55 5.78
N LEU A 76 21.01 -5.57 4.66
CA LEU A 76 21.57 -5.30 3.34
C LEU A 76 22.30 -3.94 3.27
N CYS A 77 21.71 -2.86 3.80
CA CYS A 77 22.37 -1.56 3.90
C CYS A 77 23.66 -1.60 4.72
N ARG A 78 23.68 -2.33 5.84
CA ARG A 78 24.89 -2.53 6.64
C ARG A 78 25.95 -3.34 5.88
N PHE A 79 25.53 -4.25 5.01
CA PHE A 79 26.43 -5.05 4.20
C PHE A 79 27.18 -4.25 3.12
N LYS A 80 26.74 -3.03 2.78
CA LYS A 80 27.54 -2.07 1.98
C LYS A 80 28.87 -1.70 2.63
N CYS A 81 29.07 -2.01 3.91
CA CYS A 81 30.31 -1.79 4.64
C CYS A 81 31.27 -3.00 4.63
N VAL A 82 30.84 -4.16 4.13
CA VAL A 82 31.63 -5.41 4.16
C VAL A 82 32.79 -5.36 3.17
N SER A 83 32.54 -4.91 1.93
CA SER A 83 33.58 -4.73 0.91
C SER A 83 33.12 -3.76 -0.18
N LYS A 84 34.05 -3.30 -1.04
CA LYS A 84 33.72 -2.50 -2.23
C LYS A 84 32.83 -3.28 -3.21
N SER A 85 33.16 -4.55 -3.46
CA SER A 85 32.37 -5.44 -4.31
C SER A 85 30.93 -5.58 -3.78
N TRP A 86 30.72 -5.79 -2.48
CA TRP A 86 29.37 -5.87 -1.90
C TRP A 86 28.62 -4.53 -1.99
N ARG A 87 29.31 -3.41 -1.77
CA ARG A 87 28.71 -2.08 -1.95
C ARG A 87 28.25 -1.87 -3.39
N ASP A 88 29.08 -2.20 -4.37
CA ASP A 88 28.78 -2.05 -5.79
C ASP A 88 27.65 -2.99 -6.20
N LEU A 89 27.66 -4.23 -5.69
CA LEU A 89 26.61 -5.24 -5.87
C LEU A 89 25.23 -4.74 -5.39
N ILE A 90 25.19 -4.18 -4.18
CA ILE A 90 23.96 -3.69 -3.53
C ILE A 90 23.50 -2.37 -4.14
N SER A 91 24.42 -1.53 -4.61
CA SER A 91 24.09 -0.20 -5.14
C SER A 91 23.69 -0.24 -6.62
N ASN A 92 24.04 -1.31 -7.34
CA ASN A 92 23.72 -1.50 -8.76
C ASN A 92 22.19 -1.48 -9.02
N PRO A 93 21.66 -0.53 -9.82
CA PRO A 93 20.22 -0.40 -10.09
C PRO A 93 19.56 -1.64 -10.68
N LEU A 94 20.26 -2.37 -11.57
CA LEU A 94 19.73 -3.57 -12.21
C LEU A 94 19.58 -4.73 -11.22
N ARG A 95 20.44 -4.78 -10.20
CA ARG A 95 20.49 -5.84 -9.20
C ARG A 95 19.64 -5.52 -7.96
N ARG A 96 19.35 -4.24 -7.70
CA ARG A 96 18.38 -3.81 -6.68
C ARG A 96 16.99 -4.42 -6.87
N ARG A 97 16.59 -4.75 -8.11
CA ARG A 97 15.33 -5.46 -8.40
C ARG A 97 15.24 -6.84 -7.74
N LYS A 98 16.38 -7.47 -7.45
CA LYS A 98 16.46 -8.79 -6.81
C LYS A 98 16.65 -8.73 -5.30
N LEU A 99 16.85 -7.54 -4.74
CA LEU A 99 17.09 -7.33 -3.31
C LEU A 99 15.77 -6.98 -2.64
N PRO A 100 15.49 -7.47 -1.43
CA PRO A 100 14.15 -7.36 -0.86
C PRO A 100 13.98 -5.93 -0.37
N GLN A 101 13.02 -5.21 -0.94
CA GLN A 101 12.40 -4.09 -0.24
C GLN A 101 11.14 -4.64 0.42
N THR A 102 11.33 -5.33 1.55
CA THR A 102 10.23 -6.01 2.22
C THR A 102 9.20 -4.99 2.68
N LEU A 103 7.92 -5.26 2.43
CA LEU A 103 6.81 -4.53 3.04
C LEU A 103 6.98 -4.55 4.56
N GLU A 104 7.21 -3.40 5.17
CA GLU A 104 7.47 -3.29 6.61
C GLU A 104 6.19 -3.01 7.40
N GLY A 105 5.22 -2.35 6.78
CA GLY A 105 3.98 -1.99 7.45
C GLY A 105 3.00 -1.24 6.56
N LEU A 106 1.90 -0.83 7.19
CA LEU A 106 0.81 -0.06 6.60
C LEU A 106 0.64 1.22 7.40
N PHE A 107 0.64 2.36 6.72
CA PHE A 107 0.05 3.58 7.27
C PHE A 107 -1.47 3.47 7.18
N HIS A 108 -2.17 4.14 8.08
CA HIS A 108 -3.62 4.28 8.03
C HIS A 108 -4.03 5.61 8.65
N GLU A 109 -5.20 6.10 8.26
CA GLU A 109 -5.82 7.27 8.84
C GLU A 109 -6.74 6.84 9.99
N ILE A 110 -6.68 7.58 11.10
CA ILE A 110 -7.49 7.39 12.30
C ILE A 110 -8.37 8.63 12.43
N HIS A 111 -9.68 8.46 12.42
CA HIS A 111 -10.61 9.56 12.65
C HIS A 111 -10.90 9.71 14.15
N GLU A 112 -10.92 10.93 14.67
CA GLU A 112 -11.60 11.18 15.95
C GLU A 112 -13.11 11.16 15.71
N GLU A 113 -13.82 10.25 16.35
CA GLU A 113 -15.27 10.39 16.50
C GLU A 113 -15.52 11.69 17.29
N GLY A 114 -16.02 12.71 16.60
CA GLY A 114 -16.51 13.89 17.28
C GLY A 114 -17.61 13.45 18.23
N LEU A 115 -17.41 13.66 19.54
CA LEU A 115 -18.48 13.52 20.52
C LEU A 115 -19.70 14.26 19.97
N ASP A 116 -20.77 13.50 19.70
CA ASP A 116 -22.06 14.04 19.32
C ASP A 116 -22.36 15.22 20.25
N CYS A 117 -22.32 16.44 19.70
CA CYS A 117 -22.83 17.58 20.43
C CYS A 117 -24.35 17.42 20.48
N ASP A 118 -24.80 16.86 21.60
CA ASP A 118 -26.18 16.86 22.03
C ASP A 118 -26.83 18.24 21.79
N GLY A 119 -27.91 18.24 21.01
CA GLY A 119 -29.01 19.18 21.20
C GLY A 119 -29.16 20.31 20.17
N ASN A 120 -30.24 20.17 19.40
CA ASN A 120 -31.02 21.23 18.75
C ASN A 120 -30.34 22.04 17.63
N ASN A 121 -30.59 21.66 16.38
CA ASN A 121 -31.68 22.24 15.59
C ASN A 121 -31.83 21.48 14.27
N GLY A 122 -33.08 21.17 13.90
CA GLY A 122 -33.42 20.36 12.73
C GLY A 122 -33.23 21.06 11.40
N GLU A 123 -31.97 21.24 10.98
CA GLU A 123 -31.60 21.40 9.58
C GLU A 123 -30.49 20.40 9.29
N ALA A 124 -30.84 19.32 8.57
CA ALA A 124 -29.89 18.35 8.04
C ALA A 124 -29.07 19.02 6.92
N GLY A 125 -28.12 19.87 7.30
CA GLY A 125 -27.06 20.37 6.46
C GLY A 125 -25.90 19.38 6.49
N SER A 126 -25.65 18.74 5.36
CA SER A 126 -24.47 17.91 5.09
C SER A 126 -23.20 18.75 5.26
N ASP A 127 -22.63 18.77 6.46
CA ASP A 127 -21.24 19.16 6.71
C ASP A 127 -20.76 18.55 8.03
N ASN A 128 -20.77 17.22 8.11
CA ASN A 128 -19.85 16.50 9.00
C ASN A 128 -18.44 16.64 8.40
N LEU A 129 -17.88 17.85 8.49
CA LEU A 129 -16.52 18.14 8.10
C LEU A 129 -15.62 17.22 8.94
N ARG A 130 -15.10 16.16 8.30
CA ARG A 130 -14.16 15.19 8.88
C ARG A 130 -13.00 15.97 9.50
N ARG A 131 -13.01 16.20 10.82
CA ARG A 131 -11.98 16.99 11.50
C ARG A 131 -10.83 16.08 11.93
N HIS A 132 -9.61 16.48 11.59
CA HIS A 132 -8.32 15.98 12.08
C HIS A 132 -8.20 14.45 12.14
N GLY A 133 -7.73 13.86 11.03
CA GLY A 133 -7.28 12.48 11.03
C GLY A 133 -5.83 12.37 11.51
N TYR A 134 -5.54 11.52 12.50
CA TYR A 134 -4.17 11.15 12.82
C TYR A 134 -3.69 10.06 11.86
N VAL A 135 -2.40 10.05 11.56
CA VAL A 135 -1.79 8.93 10.84
C VAL A 135 -1.28 7.92 11.86
N GLY A 136 -1.74 6.68 11.73
CA GLY A 136 -1.22 5.51 12.43
C GLY A 136 -0.26 4.69 11.56
N PHE A 137 0.49 3.78 12.19
CA PHE A 137 1.33 2.82 11.48
C PHE A 137 1.29 1.44 12.14
N VAL A 138 0.95 0.43 11.35
CA VAL A 138 0.92 -0.98 11.77
C VAL A 138 2.09 -1.70 11.12
N GLY A 139 2.99 -2.25 11.95
CA GLY A 139 4.14 -3.02 11.48
C GLY A 139 3.77 -4.48 11.24
N LEU A 140 4.02 -4.98 10.02
CA LEU A 140 3.66 -6.36 9.64
C LEU A 140 4.69 -7.41 10.09
N LEU A 141 5.88 -6.98 10.53
CA LEU A 141 6.98 -7.86 10.93
C LEU A 141 7.07 -8.08 12.46
N GLY A 142 6.00 -7.78 13.21
CA GLY A 142 5.93 -8.08 14.66
C GLY A 142 7.00 -7.39 15.52
N ARG A 143 7.49 -6.22 15.09
CA ARG A 143 8.54 -5.48 15.82
C ARG A 143 7.92 -4.64 16.95
N SER A 144 8.65 -4.52 18.06
CA SER A 144 8.18 -3.78 19.25
C SER A 144 8.20 -2.25 19.11
N LEU A 145 8.80 -1.70 18.03
CA LEU A 145 8.84 -0.26 17.78
C LEU A 145 8.63 0.00 16.28
N PRO A 146 7.75 0.95 15.89
CA PRO A 146 7.58 1.31 14.48
C PRO A 146 8.89 1.87 13.90
N LEU A 147 9.22 1.44 12.67
CA LEU A 147 10.47 1.84 12.00
C LEU A 147 10.44 3.27 11.47
N VAL A 148 9.24 3.80 11.35
CA VAL A 148 8.91 5.13 10.87
C VAL A 148 8.16 5.85 11.97
N ASP A 149 8.33 7.16 11.99
CA ASP A 149 7.54 8.04 12.85
C ASP A 149 6.23 8.38 12.12
N PRO A 150 5.07 7.86 12.56
CA PRO A 150 3.80 8.08 11.90
C PRO A 150 3.32 9.53 12.01
N PHE A 151 3.85 10.30 12.97
CA PHE A 151 3.52 11.72 13.15
C PHE A 151 4.40 12.65 12.29
N PHE A 152 5.27 12.08 11.46
CA PHE A 152 6.19 12.80 10.58
C PHE A 152 6.88 13.99 11.27
N SER A 153 7.40 13.81 12.49
CA SER A 153 7.91 14.92 13.32
C SER A 153 9.04 15.72 12.66
N PHE A 154 9.75 15.12 11.71
CA PHE A 154 10.77 15.79 10.90
C PHE A 154 10.20 16.88 9.97
N LEU A 155 8.88 16.87 9.72
CA LEU A 155 8.15 17.89 8.95
C LEU A 155 7.64 19.06 9.80
N LYS A 156 7.67 18.99 11.15
CA LYS A 156 7.16 20.04 12.05
C LYS A 156 7.83 21.41 11.88
N LYS A 157 8.98 21.49 11.19
CA LYS A 157 9.64 22.75 10.84
C LYS A 157 8.91 23.53 9.74
N LEU A 158 7.96 22.90 9.04
CA LEU A 158 7.14 23.56 8.02
C LEU A 158 5.95 24.30 8.67
N PRO A 159 5.74 25.59 8.35
CA PRO A 159 4.61 26.37 8.85
C PRO A 159 3.28 25.85 8.29
N GLY A 160 2.29 25.58 9.13
CA GLY A 160 0.99 25.00 8.74
C GLY A 160 1.05 23.47 8.55
N SER A 161 1.47 22.74 9.57
CA SER A 161 1.64 21.27 9.55
C SER A 161 0.67 20.53 10.48
N GLU A 162 -0.47 21.17 10.78
CA GLU A 162 -1.44 20.63 11.76
C GLU A 162 -2.35 19.55 11.16
N ASP A 163 -2.62 19.60 9.85
CA ASP A 163 -3.37 18.58 9.11
C ASP A 163 -2.52 17.99 7.98
N ILE A 164 -2.22 16.69 8.06
CA ILE A 164 -1.46 15.94 7.05
C ILE A 164 -2.30 14.75 6.60
N ARG A 165 -2.55 14.66 5.30
CA ARG A 165 -3.21 13.52 4.67
C ARG A 165 -2.24 12.75 3.79
N ILE A 166 -2.29 11.42 3.81
CA ILE A 166 -1.49 10.61 2.88
C ILE A 166 -2.27 10.50 1.57
N MET A 167 -1.68 10.98 0.48
CA MET A 167 -2.30 10.89 -0.85
C MET A 167 -1.86 9.63 -1.58
N ASP A 168 -0.57 9.28 -1.51
CA ASP A 168 -0.03 8.09 -2.19
C ASP A 168 1.31 7.62 -1.57
N THR A 169 1.62 6.34 -1.78
CA THR A 169 2.88 5.68 -1.39
C THR A 169 3.48 4.96 -2.59
N CYS A 170 4.75 5.22 -2.90
CA CYS A 170 5.42 4.53 -4.01
C CYS A 170 6.89 4.26 -3.70
N HIS A 171 7.27 2.97 -3.64
CA HIS A 171 8.63 2.49 -3.40
C HIS A 171 9.39 3.25 -2.30
N GLY A 172 8.71 3.51 -1.17
CA GLY A 172 9.29 4.12 0.04
C GLY A 172 9.22 5.64 0.11
N LEU A 173 8.73 6.29 -0.93
CA LEU A 173 8.37 7.70 -0.93
C LEU A 173 6.87 7.86 -0.66
N LEU A 174 6.51 8.95 0.00
CA LEU A 174 5.12 9.33 0.30
C LEU A 174 4.82 10.70 -0.29
N VAL A 175 3.61 10.87 -0.81
CA VAL A 175 3.02 12.18 -1.10
C VAL A 175 2.03 12.50 0.01
N LEU A 176 2.22 13.65 0.62
CA LEU A 176 1.38 14.19 1.67
C LEU A 176 0.70 15.46 1.17
N ASP A 177 -0.59 15.62 1.47
CA ASP A 177 -1.30 16.88 1.30
C ASP A 177 -1.37 17.64 2.63
N ARG A 178 -1.13 18.95 2.53
CA ARG A 178 -1.09 19.91 3.64
C ARG A 178 -2.24 20.90 3.61
N GLY A 179 -3.08 20.89 2.56
CA GLY A 179 -4.28 21.70 2.46
C GLY A 179 -5.39 21.28 3.44
N GLY A 180 -5.29 20.06 3.98
CA GLY A 180 -6.30 19.47 4.86
C GLY A 180 -7.55 19.02 4.07
N TYR A 181 -8.64 18.75 4.78
CA TYR A 181 -9.89 18.22 4.18
C TYR A 181 -10.82 19.29 3.61
N SER A 182 -10.39 20.56 3.54
CA SER A 182 -11.22 21.64 3.02
C SER A 182 -11.23 21.64 1.50
N PHE A 183 -12.41 21.54 0.89
CA PHE A 183 -12.62 21.65 -0.55
C PHE A 183 -12.20 23.01 -1.15
N ASP A 184 -12.05 24.03 -0.30
CA ASP A 184 -11.64 25.39 -0.70
C ASP A 184 -10.12 25.61 -0.57
N SER A 185 -9.39 24.65 -0.02
CA SER A 185 -7.94 24.77 0.17
C SER A 185 -7.19 24.54 -1.14
N ILE A 186 -6.17 25.37 -1.37
CA ILE A 186 -5.24 25.13 -2.48
C ILE A 186 -4.40 23.91 -2.11
N PRO A 187 -4.35 22.86 -2.95
CA PRO A 187 -3.60 21.65 -2.63
C PRO A 187 -2.11 22.00 -2.49
N SER A 188 -1.49 21.51 -1.41
CA SER A 188 -0.09 21.81 -1.10
C SER A 188 0.63 20.51 -0.76
N TYR A 189 1.44 20.03 -1.71
CA TYR A 189 2.04 18.70 -1.60
C TYR A 189 3.45 18.73 -1.01
N VAL A 190 3.74 17.73 -0.18
CA VAL A 190 5.09 17.40 0.26
C VAL A 190 5.40 15.96 -0.12
N VAL A 191 6.53 15.76 -0.80
CA VAL A 191 7.09 14.43 -1.02
C VAL A 191 8.14 14.16 0.03
N CYS A 192 8.04 13.04 0.73
CA CYS A 192 9.01 12.69 1.76
C CYS A 192 9.46 11.22 1.70
N ASN A 193 10.64 10.99 2.24
CA ASN A 193 11.18 9.67 2.52
C ASN A 193 11.30 9.50 4.05
N PRO A 194 10.37 8.78 4.70
CA PRO A 194 10.40 8.57 6.14
C PRO A 194 11.65 7.81 6.62
N ALA A 195 12.26 6.97 5.78
CA ALA A 195 13.43 6.18 6.15
C ALA A 195 14.71 7.02 6.24
N THR A 196 14.88 7.99 5.34
CA THR A 196 16.04 8.91 5.32
C THR A 196 15.75 10.26 5.96
N ARG A 197 14.49 10.53 6.32
CA ARG A 197 13.99 11.82 6.85
C ARG A 197 14.30 12.98 5.91
N GLN A 198 14.27 12.70 4.60
CA GLN A 198 14.39 13.72 3.58
C GLN A 198 13.00 14.10 3.07
N TRP A 199 12.85 15.35 2.64
CA TRP A 199 11.59 15.83 2.08
C TRP A 199 11.78 16.99 1.10
N LEU A 200 10.77 17.22 0.28
CA LEU A 200 10.66 18.32 -0.66
C LEU A 200 9.24 18.87 -0.60
N ALA A 201 9.10 20.17 -0.38
CA ALA A 201 7.86 20.88 -0.65
C ALA A 201 7.75 21.07 -2.17
N VAL A 202 6.70 20.51 -2.75
CA VAL A 202 6.43 20.64 -4.18
C VAL A 202 5.92 22.07 -4.41
N PRO A 203 6.46 22.80 -5.40
CA PRO A 203 5.96 24.13 -5.69
C PRO A 203 4.49 24.08 -6.08
N ASP A 204 3.72 25.10 -5.72
CA ASP A 204 2.33 25.19 -6.13
C ASP A 204 2.25 25.35 -7.66
N PHE A 205 1.25 24.75 -8.29
CA PHE A 205 1.07 24.83 -9.74
C PHE A 205 0.69 26.25 -10.23
N GLY A 206 0.36 27.17 -9.30
CA GLY A 206 0.04 28.57 -9.60
C GLY A 206 -1.29 28.77 -10.36
N TRP A 207 -2.05 27.69 -10.57
CA TRP A 207 -3.40 27.72 -11.14
C TRP A 207 -4.44 27.74 -10.03
N THR A 208 -5.32 28.73 -10.06
CA THR A 208 -6.58 28.68 -9.32
C THR A 208 -7.53 27.73 -10.06
N PRO A 209 -8.12 26.73 -9.39
CA PRO A 209 -9.24 26.03 -9.97
C PRO A 209 -10.31 27.06 -10.38
N TRP A 210 -10.94 26.85 -11.53
CA TRP A 210 -12.12 27.62 -11.94
C TRP A 210 -13.15 27.64 -10.79
N PRO A 211 -14.09 28.63 -10.71
CA PRO A 211 -14.81 29.00 -9.48
C PRO A 211 -15.81 27.95 -8.92
N TRP A 212 -15.70 26.69 -9.33
CA TRP A 212 -16.49 25.57 -8.87
C TRP A 212 -15.57 24.63 -8.09
N PRO A 213 -15.98 24.15 -6.90
CA PRO A 213 -15.16 23.24 -6.11
C PRO A 213 -14.81 22.01 -6.96
N CYS A 214 -13.51 21.78 -7.16
CA CYS A 214 -13.03 20.61 -7.87
C CYS A 214 -13.25 19.39 -6.98
N ASN A 215 -14.40 18.74 -7.12
CA ASN A 215 -14.85 17.63 -6.28
C ASN A 215 -14.06 16.31 -6.50
N GLY A 216 -12.84 16.36 -7.03
CA GLY A 216 -12.01 15.18 -7.23
C GLY A 216 -10.62 15.47 -7.80
N ILE A 217 -9.73 16.02 -7.00
CA ILE A 217 -8.29 16.03 -7.32
C ILE A 217 -7.68 14.73 -6.79
N SER A 218 -6.93 14.03 -7.64
CA SER A 218 -6.12 12.87 -7.25
C SER A 218 -4.68 13.08 -7.66
N VAL A 219 -3.74 12.69 -6.80
CA VAL A 219 -2.29 12.81 -7.06
C VAL A 219 -1.63 11.49 -6.79
N HIS A 220 -0.85 11.05 -7.77
CA HIS A 220 -0.14 9.77 -7.73
C HIS A 220 1.36 9.97 -7.91
N LEU A 221 2.13 9.20 -7.15
CA LEU A 221 3.59 9.24 -7.13
C LEU A 221 4.16 8.19 -8.06
N ILE A 222 4.94 8.62 -9.05
CA ILE A 222 5.68 7.73 -9.93
C ILE A 222 7.15 7.76 -9.53
N PHE A 223 7.56 6.71 -8.83
CA PHE A 223 8.95 6.47 -8.48
C PHE A 223 9.28 4.99 -8.68
N SER A 224 10.34 4.70 -9.44
CA SER A 224 10.85 3.34 -9.59
C SER A 224 12.37 3.38 -9.50
N PRO A 225 12.99 3.03 -8.36
CA PRO A 225 14.42 3.20 -8.16
C PRO A 225 15.31 2.37 -9.10
N ALA A 226 14.72 1.40 -9.81
CA ALA A 226 15.41 0.59 -10.81
C ALA A 226 15.44 1.24 -12.21
N VAL A 227 14.51 2.14 -12.51
CA VAL A 227 14.31 2.71 -13.85
C VAL A 227 14.51 4.22 -13.86
N LEU A 228 14.06 4.91 -12.81
CA LEU A 228 14.07 6.36 -12.67
C LEU A 228 15.04 6.76 -11.55
N SER A 229 15.86 7.77 -11.83
CA SER A 229 16.72 8.41 -10.82
C SER A 229 15.98 9.47 -10.00
N HIS A 230 14.84 9.93 -10.52
CA HIS A 230 14.04 11.04 -10.01
C HIS A 230 12.59 10.55 -9.86
N PHE A 231 11.80 11.20 -9.01
CA PHE A 231 10.36 10.92 -8.91
C PHE A 231 9.56 11.94 -9.73
N GLY A 232 8.36 11.54 -10.14
CA GLY A 232 7.36 12.45 -10.71
C GLY A 232 6.03 12.34 -9.99
N LEU A 233 5.21 13.37 -10.10
CA LEU A 233 3.81 13.34 -9.67
C LEU A 233 2.91 13.45 -10.89
N VAL A 234 1.79 12.73 -10.88
CA VAL A 234 0.72 12.89 -11.86
C VAL A 234 -0.54 13.26 -11.10
N GLN A 235 -1.07 14.45 -11.39
CA GLN A 235 -2.30 14.97 -10.83
C GLN A 235 -3.40 14.90 -11.88
N PHE A 236 -4.54 14.32 -11.50
CA PHE A 236 -5.76 14.33 -12.29
C PHE A 236 -6.81 15.20 -11.61
N THR A 237 -7.45 16.06 -12.38
CA THR A 237 -8.62 16.82 -11.93
C THR A 237 -9.87 16.20 -12.55
N ASN A 238 -10.80 15.75 -11.72
CA ASN A 238 -12.08 15.21 -12.15
C ASN A 238 -13.21 16.23 -11.95
N ASP A 239 -14.12 16.27 -12.92
CA ASP A 239 -15.42 16.91 -12.81
C ASP A 239 -16.51 15.84 -12.62
N LEU A 240 -17.54 16.16 -11.84
CA LEU A 240 -18.59 15.21 -11.46
C LEU A 240 -19.39 14.67 -12.65
N PHE A 241 -19.49 15.46 -13.73
CA PHE A 241 -20.36 15.12 -14.87
C PHE A 241 -19.57 14.81 -16.14
N SER A 242 -18.35 15.31 -16.27
CA SER A 242 -17.53 15.17 -17.49
C SER A 242 -16.31 14.26 -17.36
N GLY A 243 -16.02 13.73 -16.16
CA GLY A 243 -14.88 12.83 -15.93
C GLY A 243 -13.56 13.57 -15.74
N VAL A 244 -12.45 12.99 -16.19
CA VAL A 244 -11.12 13.65 -16.11
C VAL A 244 -11.08 14.89 -17.01
N THR A 245 -10.83 16.07 -16.42
CA THR A 245 -10.80 17.36 -17.13
C THR A 245 -9.39 17.87 -17.42
N SER A 246 -8.41 17.49 -16.60
CA SER A 246 -7.01 17.87 -16.85
C SER A 246 -6.03 16.91 -16.18
N VAL A 247 -4.85 16.78 -16.79
CA VAL A 247 -3.73 15.99 -16.27
C VAL A 247 -2.48 16.84 -16.19
N GLN A 248 -1.92 16.97 -15.00
CA GLN A 248 -0.74 17.78 -14.71
C GLN A 248 0.37 16.89 -14.17
N THR A 249 1.60 17.18 -14.54
CA THR A 249 2.75 16.39 -14.11
C THR A 249 3.84 17.25 -13.50
N TYR A 250 4.44 16.75 -12.43
CA TYR A 250 5.60 17.35 -11.79
C TYR A 250 6.81 16.44 -11.99
N SER A 251 7.96 17.01 -12.35
CA SER A 251 9.23 16.27 -12.39
C SER A 251 10.20 16.84 -11.35
N SER A 252 10.66 15.99 -10.44
CA SER A 252 11.69 16.39 -9.47
C SER A 252 13.05 16.72 -10.12
N LYS A 253 13.27 16.28 -11.37
CA LYS A 253 14.46 16.64 -12.17
C LYS A 253 14.43 18.09 -12.62
N THR A 254 13.26 18.58 -13.07
CA THR A 254 13.10 19.97 -13.53
C THR A 254 12.67 20.91 -12.42
N GLY A 255 12.10 20.37 -11.35
CA GLY A 255 11.52 21.13 -10.25
C GLY A 255 10.27 21.90 -10.65
N ALA A 256 9.63 21.54 -11.77
CA ALA A 256 8.53 22.29 -12.35
C ALA A 256 7.35 21.37 -12.72
N TRP A 257 6.17 21.96 -12.68
CA TRP A 257 4.95 21.36 -13.21
C TRP A 257 4.79 21.65 -14.69
N THR A 258 4.16 20.70 -15.39
CA THR A 258 3.79 20.80 -16.80
C THR A 258 2.35 20.36 -16.99
N ASN A 259 1.57 21.13 -17.77
CA ASN A 259 0.27 20.66 -18.23
C ASN A 259 0.50 19.65 -19.36
N SER A 260 0.17 18.39 -19.13
CA SER A 260 0.46 17.30 -20.07
C SER A 260 -0.14 17.57 -21.45
N GLU A 261 -1.38 18.05 -21.53
CA GLU A 261 -2.06 18.28 -22.81
C GLU A 261 -1.41 19.37 -23.67
N SER A 262 -0.85 20.41 -23.05
CA SER A 262 -0.14 21.46 -23.78
C SER A 262 1.21 20.98 -24.31
N ALA A 263 1.78 19.93 -23.72
CA ALA A 263 3.09 19.41 -24.05
C ALA A 263 3.07 18.35 -25.17
N TRP A 264 1.89 17.86 -25.55
CA TRP A 264 1.74 16.74 -26.50
C TRP A 264 1.53 17.20 -27.94
N SER A 265 2.04 16.38 -28.87
CA SER A 265 1.74 16.53 -30.30
C SER A 265 0.28 16.17 -30.61
N LEU A 266 -0.22 16.58 -31.78
CA LEU A 266 -1.58 16.23 -32.22
C LEU A 266 -1.76 14.71 -32.38
N GLU A 267 -0.73 14.02 -32.86
CA GLU A 267 -0.72 12.56 -33.01
C GLU A 267 -0.81 11.86 -31.65
N GLU A 268 -0.10 12.38 -30.64
CA GLU A 268 -0.16 11.85 -29.27
C GLU A 268 -1.56 12.02 -28.67
N LYS A 269 -2.21 13.16 -28.88
CA LYS A 269 -3.59 13.41 -28.42
C LYS A 269 -4.63 12.52 -29.10
N GLN A 270 -4.35 12.11 -30.33
CA GLN A 270 -5.22 11.25 -31.13
C GLN A 270 -4.87 9.76 -31.00
N ALA A 271 -3.90 9.41 -30.15
CA ALA A 271 -3.53 8.02 -29.92
C ALA A 271 -4.77 7.23 -29.47
N PRO A 272 -5.00 6.00 -29.98
CA PRO A 272 -6.19 5.22 -29.62
C PRO A 272 -6.37 5.01 -28.11
N CYS A 273 -5.26 4.95 -27.37
CA CYS A 273 -5.24 4.80 -25.92
C CYS A 273 -5.49 6.09 -25.13
N GLU A 274 -5.62 7.26 -25.77
CA GLU A 274 -5.96 8.53 -25.10
C GLU A 274 -7.44 8.89 -25.19
N GLY A 275 -8.22 8.14 -25.99
CA GLY A 275 -9.64 8.41 -26.24
C GLY A 275 -10.51 8.45 -24.98
N TRP A 276 -10.15 7.69 -23.94
CA TRP A 276 -10.89 7.60 -22.68
C TRP A 276 -11.06 8.95 -21.96
N ARG A 277 -10.10 9.87 -22.11
CA ARG A 277 -10.18 11.22 -21.50
C ARG A 277 -11.33 12.06 -22.03
N TYR A 278 -11.78 11.77 -23.25
CA TYR A 278 -12.84 12.50 -23.94
C TYR A 278 -14.17 11.74 -23.94
N GLN A 279 -14.23 10.62 -23.23
CA GLN A 279 -15.34 9.66 -23.21
C GLN A 279 -16.09 9.64 -21.87
N GLY A 280 -15.97 10.70 -21.08
CA GLY A 280 -16.66 10.81 -19.79
C GLY A 280 -16.19 9.76 -18.78
N CYS A 281 -14.93 9.34 -18.84
CA CYS A 281 -14.39 8.36 -17.91
C CYS A 281 -13.90 9.04 -16.63
N ARG A 282 -14.11 8.42 -15.46
CA ARG A 282 -13.74 8.96 -14.16
C ARG A 282 -12.71 8.08 -13.47
N LEU A 283 -11.73 8.74 -12.85
CA LEU A 283 -10.81 8.10 -11.91
C LEU A 283 -11.37 8.27 -10.51
N GLN A 284 -11.54 7.18 -9.76
CA GLN A 284 -11.90 7.26 -8.35
C GLN A 284 -10.64 7.50 -7.51
N PRO A 285 -10.50 8.65 -6.82
CA PRO A 285 -9.31 8.98 -6.04
C PRO A 285 -9.04 7.99 -4.88
N GLU A 286 -10.09 7.30 -4.42
CA GLU A 286 -10.05 6.36 -3.30
C GLU A 286 -9.63 4.95 -3.72
N ARG A 287 -9.71 4.61 -5.02
CA ARG A 287 -9.25 3.32 -5.54
C ARG A 287 -7.72 3.33 -5.60
N LYS A 288 -7.10 2.31 -5.01
CA LYS A 288 -5.63 2.17 -4.96
C LYS A 288 -5.02 2.10 -6.36
N CYS A 289 -3.80 2.61 -6.47
CA CYS A 289 -3.00 2.58 -7.69
C CYS A 289 -1.69 1.83 -7.46
N THR A 290 -0.98 1.47 -8.54
CA THR A 290 0.35 0.86 -8.41
C THR A 290 1.30 1.29 -9.52
N VAL A 291 2.60 1.27 -9.24
CA VAL A 291 3.64 1.64 -10.21
C VAL A 291 4.52 0.43 -10.51
N ILE A 292 4.52 0.01 -11.78
CA ILE A 292 5.32 -1.12 -12.26
C ILE A 292 6.24 -0.63 -13.36
N SER A 293 7.55 -0.78 -13.17
CA SER A 293 8.58 -0.37 -14.16
C SER A 293 8.44 1.08 -14.64
N GLY A 294 8.04 2.00 -13.75
CA GLY A 294 7.89 3.43 -14.05
C GLY A 294 6.56 3.81 -14.73
N MET A 295 5.64 2.86 -14.86
CA MET A 295 4.27 3.08 -15.34
C MET A 295 3.28 2.99 -14.19
N LEU A 296 2.44 4.00 -14.03
CA LEU A 296 1.32 4.06 -13.10
C LEU A 296 0.13 3.31 -13.68
N TYR A 297 -0.49 2.42 -12.91
CA TYR A 297 -1.70 1.71 -13.27
C TYR A 297 -2.85 2.15 -12.36
N LEU A 298 -3.96 2.54 -12.98
CA LEU A 298 -5.15 3.10 -12.35
C LEU A 298 -6.39 2.40 -12.89
N ILE A 299 -7.41 2.30 -12.05
CA ILE A 299 -8.74 1.86 -12.46
C ILE A 299 -9.52 3.09 -12.93
N CYS A 300 -10.23 2.92 -14.04
CA CYS A 300 -11.00 3.96 -14.69
C CYS A 300 -12.41 3.45 -14.95
N ASP A 301 -13.38 4.18 -14.43
CA ASP A 301 -14.79 3.84 -14.49
C ASP A 301 -15.43 4.57 -15.66
N SER A 302 -16.37 3.92 -16.33
CA SER A 302 -17.23 4.58 -17.31
C SER A 302 -18.36 5.32 -16.58
N VAL A 303 -18.46 6.65 -16.71
CA VAL A 303 -19.57 7.42 -16.10
C VAL A 303 -20.79 7.40 -17.02
N GLY A 304 -21.98 7.26 -16.42
CA GLY A 304 -23.18 7.92 -16.91
C GLY A 304 -24.51 7.21 -16.62
N GLU A 305 -25.44 7.90 -15.94
CA GLU A 305 -26.85 7.83 -16.32
C GLU A 305 -26.96 8.43 -17.74
N GLY A 306 -26.80 7.60 -18.76
CA GLY A 306 -26.70 8.04 -20.16
C GLY A 306 -26.23 6.93 -21.11
N GLN A 307 -25.90 7.28 -22.35
CA GLN A 307 -25.35 6.33 -23.33
C GLN A 307 -24.02 5.78 -22.81
N VAL A 308 -23.97 4.47 -22.52
CA VAL A 308 -22.77 3.74 -22.10
C VAL A 308 -21.67 3.96 -23.15
N VAL A 309 -20.62 4.71 -22.80
CA VAL A 309 -19.55 5.10 -23.74
C VAL A 309 -18.49 4.01 -23.87
N LEU A 310 -18.26 3.23 -22.80
CA LEU A 310 -17.31 2.12 -22.77
C LEU A 310 -17.95 0.85 -22.26
N ASP A 311 -17.46 -0.28 -22.77
CA ASP A 311 -17.91 -1.59 -22.35
C ASP A 311 -17.27 -1.98 -21.00
N GLY A 312 -17.54 -1.23 -19.92
CA GLY A 312 -17.20 -1.56 -18.53
C GLY A 312 -15.97 -0.82 -17.99
N ASP A 313 -15.48 -1.23 -16.81
CA ASP A 313 -14.29 -0.65 -16.19
C ASP A 313 -13.01 -1.03 -16.96
N HIS A 314 -12.02 -0.14 -16.90
CA HIS A 314 -10.75 -0.31 -17.61
C HIS A 314 -9.57 -0.02 -16.69
N ILE A 315 -8.45 -0.70 -16.93
CA ILE A 315 -7.17 -0.35 -16.33
C ILE A 315 -6.39 0.55 -17.30
N VAL A 316 -6.06 1.74 -16.83
CA VAL A 316 -5.25 2.73 -17.56
C VAL A 316 -3.82 2.64 -17.08
N ALA A 317 -2.86 2.54 -18.00
CA ALA A 317 -1.44 2.69 -17.69
C ALA A 317 -0.92 4.04 -18.16
N VAL A 318 -0.44 4.87 -17.24
CA VAL A 318 0.04 6.24 -17.46
C VAL A 318 1.54 6.33 -17.14
N ASP A 319 2.32 7.02 -17.96
CA ASP A 319 3.74 7.25 -17.69
C ASP A 319 4.01 8.50 -16.84
N VAL A 320 5.29 8.78 -16.57
CA VAL A 320 5.73 9.96 -15.79
C VAL A 320 5.40 11.31 -16.45
N GLU A 321 5.18 11.34 -17.76
CA GLU A 321 4.74 12.54 -18.49
C GLU A 321 3.21 12.71 -18.46
N GLY A 322 2.51 11.77 -17.82
CA GLY A 322 1.06 11.74 -17.75
C GLY A 322 0.44 11.18 -19.02
N LYS A 323 1.20 10.54 -19.92
CA LYS A 323 0.70 9.94 -21.17
C LYS A 323 0.16 8.56 -20.93
N THR A 324 -1.02 8.29 -21.46
CA THR A 324 -1.61 6.97 -21.49
C THR A 324 -0.84 6.09 -22.48
N ARG A 325 -0.27 5.00 -21.96
CA ARG A 325 0.45 4.01 -22.76
C ARG A 325 -0.37 2.76 -23.01
N LYS A 326 -1.33 2.46 -22.12
CA LYS A 326 -2.21 1.29 -22.25
C LYS A 326 -3.60 1.63 -21.73
N PHE A 327 -4.58 1.03 -22.38
CA PHE A 327 -5.98 1.07 -21.99
C PHE A 327 -6.51 -0.35 -22.09
N ILE A 328 -6.69 -1.01 -20.96
CA ILE A 328 -6.89 -2.45 -20.87
C ILE A 328 -8.31 -2.70 -20.36
N PRO A 329 -9.18 -3.37 -21.11
CA PRO A 329 -10.51 -3.73 -20.62
C PRO A 329 -10.40 -4.73 -19.47
N VAL A 330 -11.16 -4.49 -18.41
CA VAL A 330 -11.28 -5.42 -17.31
C VAL A 330 -12.17 -6.60 -17.72
N PRO A 331 -11.75 -7.85 -17.45
CA PRO A 331 -12.57 -9.02 -17.71
C PRO A 331 -13.69 -9.20 -16.68
N PHE A 332 -14.81 -9.80 -17.10
CA PHE A 332 -15.90 -10.24 -16.24
C PHE A 332 -16.01 -11.77 -16.30
N GLN A 333 -16.28 -12.42 -15.16
CA GLN A 333 -16.64 -13.84 -15.15
C GLN A 333 -18.12 -14.05 -15.38
N ILE A 334 -18.97 -13.28 -14.70
CA ILE A 334 -20.40 -13.36 -14.86
C ILE A 334 -20.80 -12.46 -16.03
N ASN A 335 -21.77 -12.92 -16.84
CA ASN A 335 -22.17 -12.19 -18.05
C ASN A 335 -22.46 -10.72 -17.72
N LYS A 336 -21.79 -9.82 -18.44
CA LYS A 336 -21.75 -8.39 -18.18
C LYS A 336 -23.13 -7.73 -18.11
N GLU A 337 -24.09 -8.22 -18.89
CA GLU A 337 -25.47 -7.74 -18.87
C GLU A 337 -26.23 -8.09 -17.58
N LYS A 338 -25.60 -8.81 -16.65
CA LYS A 338 -26.24 -9.33 -15.43
C LYS A 338 -25.39 -9.10 -14.19
N CYS A 339 -24.36 -8.25 -14.22
CA CYS A 339 -23.45 -8.08 -13.09
C CYS A 339 -22.86 -6.69 -12.97
N SER A 340 -22.68 -6.26 -11.72
CA SER A 340 -22.00 -5.02 -11.35
C SER A 340 -20.71 -5.34 -10.59
N ILE A 341 -19.69 -4.49 -10.74
CA ILE A 341 -18.46 -4.55 -9.94
C ILE A 341 -18.67 -3.69 -8.70
N LEU A 342 -18.82 -4.32 -7.53
CA LEU A 342 -18.97 -3.59 -6.26
C LEU A 342 -17.65 -3.04 -5.75
N THR A 343 -16.57 -3.79 -5.95
CA THR A 343 -15.22 -3.37 -5.58
C THR A 343 -14.20 -3.97 -6.52
N ASP A 344 -13.19 -3.18 -6.79
CA ASP A 344 -12.00 -3.63 -7.46
C ASP A 344 -10.74 -2.94 -6.92
N PHE A 345 -9.62 -3.59 -7.17
CA PHE A 345 -8.33 -3.20 -6.63
C PHE A 345 -7.23 -3.56 -7.61
N VAL A 346 -6.34 -2.61 -7.88
CA VAL A 346 -5.12 -2.86 -8.66
C VAL A 346 -3.89 -2.77 -7.78
N GLY A 347 -3.04 -3.77 -7.86
CA GLY A 347 -1.81 -3.86 -7.10
C GLY A 347 -0.71 -4.58 -7.88
N GLN A 348 0.45 -4.72 -7.27
CA GLN A 348 1.53 -5.50 -7.85
C GLN A 348 1.97 -6.60 -6.90
N SER A 349 2.35 -7.74 -7.46
CA SER A 349 3.12 -8.76 -6.76
C SER A 349 4.13 -9.36 -7.71
N GLN A 350 5.36 -9.52 -7.23
CA GLN A 350 6.51 -10.06 -7.97
C GLN A 350 6.78 -9.32 -9.29
N GLY A 351 6.46 -8.01 -9.33
CA GLY A 351 6.61 -7.17 -10.52
C GLY A 351 5.53 -7.39 -11.60
N LEU A 352 4.48 -8.15 -11.30
CA LEU A 352 3.33 -8.35 -12.18
C LEU A 352 2.11 -7.60 -11.65
N LEU A 353 1.33 -7.03 -12.57
CA LEU A 353 0.08 -6.35 -12.24
C LEU A 353 -0.97 -7.40 -11.85
N HIS A 354 -1.57 -7.21 -10.70
CA HIS A 354 -2.69 -7.99 -10.22
C HIS A 354 -3.93 -7.09 -10.16
N TYR A 355 -5.05 -7.62 -10.63
CA TYR A 355 -6.36 -6.99 -10.56
C TYR A 355 -7.28 -7.91 -9.77
N VAL A 356 -7.93 -7.37 -8.75
CA VAL A 356 -8.84 -8.10 -7.87
C VAL A 356 -10.20 -7.46 -8.02
N ASN A 357 -11.24 -8.26 -8.26
CA ASN A 357 -12.60 -7.75 -8.32
C ASN A 357 -13.61 -8.70 -7.67
N HIS A 358 -14.71 -8.10 -7.25
CA HIS A 358 -15.89 -8.76 -6.72
C HIS A 358 -17.07 -8.40 -7.63
N GLU A 359 -17.66 -9.41 -8.25
CA GLU A 359 -18.80 -9.27 -9.16
C GLU A 359 -20.07 -9.70 -8.42
N GLU A 360 -21.11 -8.87 -8.44
CA GLU A 360 -22.44 -9.21 -7.91
C GLU A 360 -23.48 -9.27 -9.04
N PRO A 361 -24.29 -10.35 -9.11
CA PRO A 361 -25.42 -10.43 -10.03
C PRO A 361 -26.42 -9.29 -9.87
N GLU A 362 -26.63 -8.52 -10.94
CA GLU A 362 -27.77 -7.62 -11.04
C GLU A 362 -29.04 -8.47 -11.22
N TYR A 363 -29.73 -8.75 -10.13
CA TYR A 363 -31.09 -9.29 -10.20
C TYR A 363 -32.01 -8.18 -10.72
N TYR A 364 -32.29 -8.16 -12.02
CA TYR A 364 -33.33 -7.27 -12.55
C TYR A 364 -34.68 -7.57 -11.88
N THR A 365 -35.08 -6.74 -10.90
CA THR A 365 -36.49 -6.52 -10.64
C THR A 365 -37.05 -5.78 -11.84
N ASN A 366 -37.77 -6.51 -12.68
CA ASN A 366 -38.52 -5.93 -13.79
C ASN A 366 -39.44 -4.83 -13.21
N TYR A 367 -39.18 -3.57 -13.55
CA TYR A 367 -39.94 -2.40 -13.12
C TYR A 367 -41.34 -2.44 -13.74
N ASP A 368 -42.22 -3.30 -13.20
CA ASP A 368 -43.66 -3.17 -13.39
C ASP A 368 -44.45 -3.84 -12.25
N ALA A 369 -44.22 -3.40 -11.01
CA ALA A 369 -45.24 -3.29 -9.96
C ALA A 369 -44.64 -2.73 -8.67
N ARG A 370 -45.46 -2.00 -7.92
CA ARG A 370 -45.21 -1.40 -6.60
C ARG A 370 -44.96 -2.44 -5.50
N ALA A 371 -43.87 -3.18 -5.58
CA ALA A 371 -43.40 -4.02 -4.49
C ALA A 371 -41.91 -3.73 -4.30
N GLU A 372 -41.54 -3.22 -3.12
CA GLU A 372 -40.15 -3.37 -2.69
C GLU A 372 -39.82 -4.87 -2.69
N PRO A 373 -38.61 -5.27 -3.12
CA PRO A 373 -38.22 -6.67 -3.06
C PRO A 373 -38.37 -7.12 -1.61
N SER A 374 -39.16 -8.16 -1.39
CA SER A 374 -39.23 -8.75 -0.07
C SER A 374 -37.86 -9.35 0.25
N ALA A 375 -37.40 -9.24 1.49
CA ALA A 375 -36.14 -9.84 1.96
C ALA A 375 -36.08 -11.38 1.85
N GLN A 376 -37.01 -12.00 1.12
CA GLN A 376 -37.18 -13.43 0.88
C GLN A 376 -36.87 -13.85 -0.56
N ASP A 377 -36.54 -12.91 -1.45
CA ASP A 377 -36.14 -13.20 -2.85
C ASP A 377 -34.61 -13.14 -3.07
N ILE A 378 -33.83 -12.81 -2.04
CA ILE A 378 -32.37 -12.97 -2.04
C ILE A 378 -32.11 -14.46 -1.83
N ASP A 379 -31.48 -15.11 -2.80
CA ASP A 379 -31.04 -16.49 -2.66
C ASP A 379 -29.93 -16.54 -1.59
N ASP A 380 -30.32 -16.81 -0.33
CA ASP A 380 -29.44 -17.02 0.83
C ASP A 380 -28.38 -18.14 0.61
N ASP A 381 -28.44 -18.85 -0.51
CA ASP A 381 -27.51 -19.92 -0.87
C ASP A 381 -26.39 -19.52 -1.84
N MET A 382 -26.35 -18.29 -2.34
CA MET A 382 -25.29 -17.83 -3.23
C MET A 382 -23.98 -17.57 -2.47
N ASP A 383 -22.96 -18.36 -2.77
CA ASP A 383 -21.60 -18.15 -2.27
C ASP A 383 -20.92 -17.05 -3.12
N TYR A 384 -20.64 -15.90 -2.51
CA TYR A 384 -19.92 -14.82 -3.18
C TYR A 384 -18.45 -15.20 -3.39
N GLU A 385 -17.87 -14.77 -4.51
CA GLU A 385 -16.49 -15.08 -4.90
C GLU A 385 -15.70 -13.82 -5.23
N LEU A 386 -14.41 -13.87 -4.95
CA LEU A 386 -13.42 -12.88 -5.34
C LEU A 386 -12.57 -13.43 -6.48
N PHE A 387 -12.42 -12.65 -7.55
CA PHE A 387 -11.61 -13.03 -8.71
C PHE A 387 -10.29 -12.27 -8.69
N ILE A 388 -9.20 -13.00 -8.92
CA ILE A 388 -7.83 -12.47 -8.92
C ILE A 388 -7.22 -12.75 -10.28
N TRP A 389 -6.93 -11.67 -11.01
CA TRP A 389 -6.40 -11.67 -12.36
C TRP A 389 -4.97 -11.16 -12.37
N VAL A 390 -4.19 -11.64 -13.33
CA VAL A 390 -2.81 -11.20 -13.55
C VAL A 390 -2.63 -10.74 -14.99
N LEU A 391 -1.99 -9.58 -15.16
CA LEU A 391 -1.62 -9.10 -16.49
C LEU A 391 -0.41 -9.86 -16.98
N THR A 392 -0.59 -10.60 -18.06
CA THR A 392 0.49 -11.35 -18.72
C THR A 392 1.30 -10.46 -19.67
N ASP A 393 2.46 -10.96 -20.11
CA ASP A 393 3.31 -10.29 -21.11
C ASP A 393 2.56 -9.97 -22.41
N THR A 394 1.53 -10.79 -22.74
CA THR A 394 0.65 -10.58 -23.88
C THR A 394 -0.31 -9.40 -23.75
N GLN A 395 -0.22 -8.62 -22.66
CA GLN A 395 -1.09 -7.50 -22.33
C GLN A 395 -2.56 -7.90 -22.16
N LYS A 396 -2.78 -9.14 -21.71
CA LYS A 396 -4.11 -9.67 -21.41
C LYS A 396 -4.17 -10.12 -19.95
N LEU A 397 -5.28 -9.78 -19.29
CA LEU A 397 -5.61 -10.26 -17.96
C LEU A 397 -6.03 -11.73 -18.06
N VAL A 398 -5.44 -12.56 -17.21
CA VAL A 398 -5.74 -13.99 -17.11
C VAL A 398 -6.15 -14.28 -15.68
N LEU A 399 -7.25 -15.01 -15.50
CA LEU A 399 -7.72 -15.42 -14.18
C LEU A 399 -6.70 -16.37 -13.54
N LYS A 400 -6.19 -16.01 -12.37
CA LYS A 400 -5.22 -16.80 -11.62
C LYS A 400 -5.89 -17.56 -10.47
N HIS A 401 -6.78 -16.89 -9.74
CA HIS A 401 -7.51 -17.49 -8.62
C HIS A 401 -8.97 -17.03 -8.57
N THR A 402 -9.81 -17.93 -8.07
CA THR A 402 -11.16 -17.66 -7.59
C THR A 402 -11.21 -18.09 -6.14
N VAL A 403 -11.74 -17.24 -5.27
CA VAL A 403 -11.79 -17.50 -3.83
C VAL A 403 -13.16 -17.17 -3.29
N SER A 404 -13.84 -18.17 -2.71
CA SER A 404 -15.14 -17.97 -2.05
C SER A 404 -15.00 -17.14 -0.79
N PHE A 405 -16.01 -16.32 -0.49
CA PHE A 405 -16.08 -15.53 0.74
C PHE A 405 -16.17 -16.42 1.97
N LEU A 406 -16.84 -17.57 1.87
CA LEU A 406 -16.88 -18.55 2.95
C LEU A 406 -15.47 -19.00 3.37
N HIS A 407 -14.54 -19.09 2.42
CA HIS A 407 -13.14 -19.42 2.68
C HIS A 407 -12.35 -18.24 3.24
N LEU A 408 -12.55 -17.03 2.71
CA LEU A 408 -11.83 -15.82 3.16
C LEU A 408 -12.30 -15.31 4.53
N PHE A 409 -13.60 -15.40 4.77
CA PHE A 409 -14.31 -14.64 5.80
C PHE A 409 -15.16 -15.52 6.71
N GLY A 410 -15.37 -16.80 6.37
CA GLY A 410 -16.26 -17.68 7.14
C GLY A 410 -17.75 -17.37 6.96
N GLU A 411 -18.10 -16.46 6.05
CA GLU A 411 -19.46 -16.04 5.73
C GLU A 411 -19.69 -16.13 4.23
N LYS A 412 -20.93 -16.46 3.83
CA LYS A 412 -21.28 -16.65 2.43
C LYS A 412 -21.31 -15.34 1.63
N SER A 413 -21.68 -14.24 2.29
CA SER A 413 -21.80 -12.91 1.70
C SER A 413 -21.18 -11.87 2.61
N CYS A 414 -20.49 -10.90 2.00
CA CYS A 414 -19.99 -9.70 2.66
C CYS A 414 -20.13 -8.53 1.69
N HIS A 415 -20.61 -7.39 2.15
CA HIS A 415 -20.71 -6.20 1.33
C HIS A 415 -19.35 -5.50 1.24
N ALA A 416 -18.88 -5.29 0.02
CA ALA A 416 -17.63 -4.59 -0.22
C ALA A 416 -17.74 -3.11 0.17
N GLY A 417 -16.69 -2.56 0.76
CA GLY A 417 -16.66 -1.17 1.23
C GLY A 417 -17.26 -0.97 2.62
N THR A 418 -18.15 -1.85 3.08
CA THR A 418 -18.74 -1.81 4.43
C THR A 418 -18.20 -2.91 5.34
N ASP A 419 -18.27 -4.16 4.89
CA ASP A 419 -17.89 -5.33 5.70
C ASP A 419 -16.42 -5.67 5.51
N TYR A 420 -15.92 -5.50 4.28
CA TYR A 420 -14.52 -5.70 3.96
C TYR A 420 -14.00 -4.70 2.93
N THR A 421 -12.70 -4.47 2.94
CA THR A 421 -11.98 -3.71 1.92
C THR A 421 -10.66 -4.41 1.59
N VAL A 422 -10.26 -4.37 0.31
CA VAL A 422 -8.92 -4.79 -0.10
C VAL A 422 -7.96 -3.67 0.28
N VAL A 423 -6.97 -3.99 1.12
CA VAL A 423 -6.02 -3.02 1.67
C VAL A 423 -4.79 -2.90 0.78
N ASP A 424 -4.17 -4.03 0.46
CA ASP A 424 -2.99 -4.07 -0.40
C ASP A 424 -2.68 -5.45 -0.96
N ILE A 425 -1.85 -5.51 -1.99
CA ILE A 425 -1.22 -6.74 -2.47
C ILE A 425 0.26 -6.67 -2.13
N HIS A 426 0.75 -7.69 -1.41
CA HIS A 426 2.14 -7.71 -0.99
C HIS A 426 3.08 -7.70 -2.22
N PRO A 427 4.03 -6.76 -2.32
CA PRO A 427 4.79 -6.54 -3.55
C PRO A 427 5.74 -7.70 -3.90
N ASP A 428 6.25 -8.44 -2.92
CA ASP A 428 7.19 -9.55 -3.15
C ASP A 428 6.58 -10.95 -2.99
N ARG A 429 5.34 -11.06 -2.50
CA ARG A 429 4.72 -12.33 -2.12
C ARG A 429 3.31 -12.31 -2.63
N ASP A 430 2.82 -13.40 -3.18
CA ASP A 430 1.46 -13.51 -3.68
C ASP A 430 0.48 -13.59 -2.50
N ILE A 431 0.35 -12.50 -1.75
CA ILE A 431 -0.47 -12.34 -0.56
C ILE A 431 -1.33 -11.09 -0.75
N ILE A 432 -2.63 -11.21 -0.51
CA ILE A 432 -3.57 -10.09 -0.46
C ILE A 432 -3.87 -9.79 1.00
N ILE A 433 -3.93 -8.51 1.34
CA ILE A 433 -4.30 -8.00 2.66
C ILE A 433 -5.69 -7.39 2.56
N PHE A 434 -6.57 -7.76 3.48
CA PHE A 434 -7.93 -7.25 3.63
C PHE A 434 -8.09 -6.60 4.99
N SER A 435 -8.95 -5.60 5.09
CA SER A 435 -9.48 -5.11 6.36
C SER A 435 -10.94 -5.53 6.48
N ARG A 436 -11.31 -6.15 7.60
CA ARG A 436 -12.68 -6.59 7.89
C ARG A 436 -12.94 -6.45 9.39
N ASN A 437 -14.02 -5.78 9.76
CA ASN A 437 -14.42 -5.60 11.17
C ASN A 437 -13.26 -5.16 12.08
N ASN A 438 -12.46 -4.17 11.64
CA ASN A 438 -11.28 -3.68 12.37
C ASN A 438 -10.16 -4.74 12.55
N GLU A 439 -10.10 -5.75 11.69
CA GLU A 439 -9.05 -6.77 11.66
C GLU A 439 -8.41 -6.86 10.28
N LEU A 440 -7.08 -6.90 10.26
CA LEU A 440 -6.31 -7.15 9.05
C LEU A 440 -6.18 -8.66 8.84
N ILE A 441 -6.67 -9.13 7.70
CA ILE A 441 -6.64 -10.52 7.27
C ILE A 441 -5.71 -10.64 6.06
N THR A 442 -4.96 -11.73 5.97
CA THR A 442 -4.13 -12.07 4.82
C THR A 442 -4.63 -13.32 4.15
N TYR A 443 -4.54 -13.33 2.82
CA TYR A 443 -4.77 -14.51 1.99
C TYR A 443 -3.53 -14.78 1.15
N GLY A 444 -2.91 -15.94 1.31
CA GLY A 444 -1.84 -16.40 0.42
C GLY A 444 -2.43 -17.04 -0.83
N MET A 445 -2.14 -16.49 -2.01
CA MET A 445 -2.66 -17.02 -3.27
C MET A 445 -2.12 -18.43 -3.56
N ASP A 446 -0.84 -18.68 -3.29
CA ASP A 446 -0.20 -19.98 -3.52
C ASP A 446 -0.59 -21.03 -2.47
N THR A 447 -0.60 -20.63 -1.19
CA THR A 447 -0.91 -21.55 -0.08
C THR A 447 -2.41 -21.76 0.11
N LYS A 448 -3.22 -20.83 -0.40
CA LYS A 448 -4.66 -20.69 -0.13
C LYS A 448 -4.98 -20.55 1.35
N GLU A 449 -4.00 -20.20 2.18
CA GLU A 449 -4.18 -20.01 3.62
C GLU A 449 -4.70 -18.60 3.92
N VAL A 450 -5.57 -18.53 4.92
CA VAL A 450 -6.10 -17.28 5.47
C VAL A 450 -5.56 -17.12 6.89
N CYS A 451 -4.93 -15.98 7.17
CA CYS A 451 -4.33 -15.68 8.46
C CYS A 451 -4.74 -14.29 8.95
N SER A 452 -5.15 -14.18 10.20
CA SER A 452 -5.30 -12.89 10.87
C SER A 452 -3.93 -12.32 11.26
N LEU A 453 -3.72 -11.04 11.00
CA LEU A 453 -2.49 -10.31 11.32
C LEU A 453 -2.62 -9.49 12.61
N HIS A 454 -3.53 -8.52 12.60
CA HIS A 454 -3.61 -7.46 13.60
C HIS A 454 -5.02 -6.87 13.68
N THR A 455 -5.48 -6.58 14.89
CA THR A 455 -6.66 -5.74 15.11
C THR A 455 -6.25 -4.27 15.02
N VAL A 456 -6.93 -3.51 14.16
CA VAL A 456 -6.72 -2.07 13.95
C VAL A 456 -8.09 -1.39 14.04
N SER A 457 -8.36 -0.75 15.18
CA SER A 457 -9.61 -0.01 15.40
C SER A 457 -9.62 1.31 14.64
N ASP A 458 -10.78 1.66 14.08
CA ASP A 458 -11.09 2.98 13.51
C ASP A 458 -10.09 3.44 12.44
N ALA A 459 -9.61 2.48 11.66
CA ALA A 459 -8.59 2.67 10.64
C ALA A 459 -9.15 2.59 9.23
N PHE A 460 -8.88 3.62 8.45
CA PHE A 460 -9.28 3.74 7.04
C PHE A 460 -8.08 4.23 6.21
N GLY A 461 -8.22 4.24 4.88
CA GLY A 461 -7.20 4.84 4.00
C GLY A 461 -5.82 4.20 4.14
N PHE A 462 -5.73 2.87 4.09
CA PHE A 462 -4.46 2.16 4.26
C PHE A 462 -3.48 2.42 3.12
N ALA A 463 -2.23 2.70 3.46
CA ALA A 463 -1.15 2.93 2.50
C ALA A 463 0.09 2.07 2.84
N SER A 464 0.54 1.30 1.86
CA SER A 464 1.57 0.29 2.03
C SER A 464 2.97 0.88 2.06
N TYR A 465 3.77 0.51 3.06
CA TYR A 465 5.11 1.08 3.23
C TYR A 465 6.23 0.07 3.00
N VAL A 466 6.96 0.33 1.93
CA VAL A 466 8.18 -0.38 1.53
C VAL A 466 9.37 0.58 1.62
N PRO A 467 10.16 0.59 2.71
CA PRO A 467 11.11 1.68 2.94
C PRO A 467 12.25 1.74 1.91
N TYR A 468 12.60 2.96 1.53
CA TYR A 468 13.72 3.28 0.65
C TYR A 468 14.84 3.99 1.43
N PHE A 469 15.93 3.29 1.75
CA PHE A 469 16.96 3.86 2.65
C PHE A 469 18.13 4.53 1.92
N SER A 470 18.07 4.67 0.59
CA SER A 470 19.06 5.46 -0.13
C SER A 470 18.66 6.92 -0.10
N ASP A 471 19.64 7.79 0.13
CA ASP A 471 19.42 9.23 0.02
C ASP A 471 19.04 9.59 -1.43
N LEU A 472 18.05 10.48 -1.58
CA LEU A 472 17.61 11.00 -2.87
C LEU A 472 18.05 12.47 -2.99
N PRO A 473 18.93 12.85 -3.95
CA PRO A 473 19.40 14.23 -4.11
C PRO A 473 18.29 15.26 -4.34
N GLU A 474 17.20 14.84 -4.97
CA GLU A 474 16.04 15.66 -5.28
C GLU A 474 15.23 16.04 -4.03
N LEU A 475 15.33 15.25 -2.96
CA LEU A 475 14.78 15.61 -1.65
C LEU A 475 15.79 16.48 -0.90
N THR A 476 15.74 17.78 -1.21
CA THR A 476 16.76 18.78 -0.84
C THR A 476 16.85 19.06 0.66
N ASN A 477 15.77 18.82 1.42
CA ASN A 477 15.78 19.02 2.87
C ASN A 477 16.04 17.69 3.59
N LYS A 478 16.89 17.73 4.61
CA LYS A 478 17.24 16.57 5.45
C LYS A 478 17.26 16.98 6.93
N TYR A 479 16.79 16.09 7.81
CA TYR A 479 16.87 16.27 9.27
C TYR A 479 18.10 15.59 9.87
#